data_AF-A0A0C2BNV6-F1
#
_entry.id   AF-A0A0C2BNV6-F1
#
_cell.length_a   1.000
_cell.length_b   1.000
_cell.length_c   1.000
_cell.angle_alpha   90.00
_cell.angle_beta   90.00
_cell.angle_gamma   90.00
#
_symmetry.space_group_name_H-M   'P 1'
#
loop_
_entity.id
_entity.type
_entity.pdbx_description
1 polymer ?
#
loop_
_entity_poly.entity_id
_entity_poly.type
_entity_poly.pdbx_seq_one_letter_code
_entity_poly.pdbx_strand_id
1 'polypeptide(L)'
;MAARTSCAFNSDSNSEPLKPVKKTRWHQELSAVEYGPPCIQFMDFHRYDKYSAENMKRQSEDCLYLNVFSPYDHEDESKTFPIIVWIHGGSFLAGSADTGIDMETIARNIIFKGITFVTINYRLGPLGKNFRLVLCSQY
;
A
#
# COMPACT_ATOMS: atom_id res chain seq x y z
N MET A 1 1.84 5.50 -13.63
CA MET A 1 3.04 5.62 -12.78
C MET A 1 2.73 5.10 -11.39
N ALA A 2 3.40 4.03 -10.95
CA ALA A 2 3.28 3.53 -9.59
C ALA A 2 4.41 4.15 -8.76
N ALA A 3 4.06 4.92 -7.73
CA ALA A 3 5.04 5.50 -6.81
C ALA A 3 5.35 4.47 -5.71
N ARG A 4 6.50 3.81 -5.79
CA ARG A 4 7.03 3.01 -4.69
C ARG A 4 7.54 3.92 -3.60
N THR A 5 6.82 3.99 -2.48
CA THR A 5 7.37 4.48 -1.21
C THR A 5 7.47 3.28 -0.29
N SER A 6 8.68 2.98 0.22
CA SER A 6 8.92 2.05 1.33
C SER A 6 9.26 2.88 2.56
N CYS A 7 9.04 2.39 3.78
CA CYS A 7 9.47 3.03 5.03
C CYS A 7 10.47 2.09 5.74
N ALA A 8 11.60 2.61 6.26
CA ALA A 8 12.60 1.81 6.99
C ALA A 8 12.44 1.95 8.52
N PHE A 9 12.88 0.95 9.28
CA PHE A 9 12.85 0.90 10.75
C PHE A 9 14.22 1.22 11.36
N ASN A 10 14.24 2.03 12.42
CA ASN A 10 15.39 2.18 13.30
C ASN A 10 15.07 1.49 14.64
N SER A 11 16.02 0.74 15.19
CA SER A 11 15.82 -0.09 16.39
C SER A 11 16.25 0.67 17.65
N ASP A 12 15.38 1.54 18.17
CA ASP A 12 15.61 2.18 19.47
C ASP A 12 14.85 1.43 20.58
N SER A 13 15.59 1.07 21.63
CA SER A 13 15.23 0.16 22.72
C SER A 13 14.31 0.76 23.80
N ASN A 14 13.23 1.45 23.42
CA ASN A 14 12.18 1.84 24.36
C ASN A 14 10.79 1.59 23.76
N SER A 15 9.93 1.02 24.58
CA SER A 15 8.71 0.24 24.29
C SER A 15 7.52 0.98 23.64
N GLU A 16 7.76 2.01 22.83
CA GLU A 16 6.74 2.54 21.91
C GLU A 16 6.78 1.81 20.57
N PRO A 17 5.62 1.57 19.91
CA PRO A 17 5.61 1.02 18.56
C PRO A 17 6.39 1.96 17.64
N LEU A 18 7.42 1.43 16.97
CA LEU A 18 8.25 2.20 16.05
C LEU A 18 7.35 2.88 15.02
N LYS A 19 7.30 4.21 15.01
CA LYS A 19 6.56 4.95 13.99
C LYS A 19 7.25 4.77 12.64
N PRO A 20 6.52 4.76 11.51
CA PRO A 20 7.15 4.74 10.21
C PRO A 20 8.09 5.94 10.08
N VAL A 21 9.36 5.69 9.73
CA VAL A 21 10.30 6.75 9.40
C VAL A 21 10.16 7.06 7.92
N LYS A 22 10.06 8.35 7.59
CA LYS A 22 10.04 8.82 6.20
C LYS A 22 11.26 8.27 5.48
N LYS A 23 11.08 7.64 4.31
CA LYS A 23 12.25 7.20 3.56
C LYS A 23 13.05 8.35 3.01
N THR A 24 14.36 8.12 2.97
CA THR A 24 15.30 8.96 2.26
C THR A 24 14.99 8.95 0.77
N ARG A 25 15.28 10.08 0.11
CA ARG A 25 15.18 10.18 -1.34
C ARG A 25 16.16 9.19 -1.97
N TRP A 26 15.69 8.41 -2.94
CA TRP A 26 16.54 7.57 -3.77
C TRP A 26 16.84 8.28 -5.10
N HIS A 27 17.96 7.92 -5.73
CA HIS A 27 18.41 8.52 -6.98
C HIS A 27 18.21 7.60 -8.19
N GLN A 28 18.04 6.30 -7.97
CA GLN A 28 17.86 5.29 -9.01
C GLN A 28 16.38 4.99 -9.25
N GLU A 29 16.01 4.67 -10.47
CA GLU A 29 14.64 4.24 -10.77
C GLU A 29 14.34 2.91 -10.07
N LEU A 30 13.20 2.84 -9.39
CA LEU A 30 12.71 1.63 -8.74
C LEU A 30 11.57 1.07 -9.57
N SER A 31 11.73 -0.17 -10.06
CA SER A 31 10.65 -0.89 -10.74
C SER A 31 9.42 -0.93 -9.86
N ALA A 32 8.26 -0.50 -10.36
CA ALA A 32 7.00 -0.42 -9.62
C ALA A 32 5.85 -1.14 -10.35
N VAL A 33 6.16 -2.27 -10.97
CA VAL A 33 5.23 -3.03 -11.82
C VAL A 33 4.45 -4.12 -11.07
N GLU A 34 4.90 -4.45 -9.85
CA GLU A 34 4.31 -5.48 -9.00
C GLU A 34 3.95 -4.90 -7.63
N TYR A 35 2.90 -5.48 -7.04
CA TYR A 35 2.54 -5.26 -5.65
C TYR A 35 3.72 -5.54 -4.72
N GLY A 36 3.92 -4.62 -3.76
CA GLY A 36 4.82 -4.83 -2.64
C GLY A 36 4.39 -6.04 -1.78
N PRO A 37 5.32 -6.62 -1.02
CA PRO A 37 5.03 -7.75 -0.14
C PRO A 37 3.99 -7.37 0.92
N PRO A 38 3.02 -8.24 1.23
CA PRO A 38 2.13 -8.06 2.37
C PRO A 38 2.89 -8.00 3.70
N CYS A 39 2.31 -7.33 4.69
CA CYS A 39 2.87 -7.35 6.03
C CYS A 39 2.74 -8.72 6.67
N ILE A 40 3.71 -9.07 7.52
CA ILE A 40 3.66 -10.27 8.36
C ILE A 40 2.32 -10.30 9.13
N GLN A 41 1.59 -11.39 8.94
CA GLN A 41 0.29 -11.62 9.56
C GLN A 41 0.17 -13.07 10.01
N PHE A 42 -0.49 -13.28 11.15
CA PHE A 42 -0.62 -14.61 11.76
C PHE A 42 -1.97 -15.27 11.44
N MET A 43 -2.90 -14.50 10.85
CA MET A 43 -4.25 -14.96 10.60
C MET A 43 -4.45 -15.24 9.12
N ASP A 44 -4.88 -16.46 8.81
CA ASP A 44 -5.01 -16.97 7.45
C ASP A 44 -6.33 -16.57 6.75
N PHE A 45 -7.08 -15.59 7.26
CA PHE A 45 -8.37 -15.16 6.70
C PHE A 45 -8.31 -14.82 5.21
N HIS A 46 -7.19 -14.23 4.77
CA HIS A 46 -6.97 -13.81 3.38
C HIS A 46 -5.96 -14.70 2.65
N ARG A 47 -5.55 -15.81 3.25
CA ARG A 47 -4.58 -16.75 2.63
C ARG A 47 -5.09 -17.34 1.31
N TYR A 48 -6.40 -17.54 1.22
CA TYR A 48 -7.07 -18.10 0.04
C TYR A 48 -7.91 -17.05 -0.70
N ASP A 49 -7.64 -15.76 -0.47
CA ASP A 49 -8.32 -14.70 -1.20
C ASP A 49 -8.00 -14.82 -2.70
N LYS A 50 -9.04 -14.74 -3.54
CA LYS A 50 -8.94 -14.99 -4.97
C LYS A 50 -7.90 -14.10 -5.67
N TYR A 51 -7.72 -12.87 -5.20
CA TYR A 51 -6.89 -11.88 -5.87
C TYR A 51 -5.51 -11.76 -5.24
N SER A 52 -5.40 -11.95 -3.92
CA SER A 52 -4.15 -11.74 -3.17
C SER A 52 -3.45 -13.02 -2.71
N ALA A 53 -4.00 -14.22 -2.89
CA ALA A 53 -3.42 -15.47 -2.39
C ALA A 53 -1.96 -15.71 -2.83
N GLU A 54 -1.61 -15.42 -4.08
CA GLU A 54 -0.23 -15.55 -4.56
C GLU A 54 0.70 -14.50 -3.91
N ASN A 55 0.23 -13.27 -3.79
CA ASN A 55 0.99 -12.21 -3.14
C ASN A 55 1.22 -12.49 -1.64
N MET A 56 0.22 -13.10 -0.98
CA MET A 56 0.23 -13.47 0.43
C MET A 56 1.34 -14.48 0.80
N LYS A 57 1.96 -15.15 -0.18
CA LYS A 57 3.11 -16.04 0.04
C LYS A 57 4.42 -15.28 0.31
N ARG A 58 4.49 -13.99 -0.03
CA ARG A 58 5.71 -13.17 0.01
C ARG A 58 5.70 -12.17 1.17
N GLN A 59 5.23 -12.55 2.35
CA GLN A 59 5.12 -11.62 3.47
C GLN A 59 6.49 -11.10 3.93
N SER A 60 6.54 -9.86 4.40
CA SER A 60 7.76 -9.18 4.84
C SER A 60 7.46 -8.17 5.95
N GLU A 61 8.46 -7.82 6.76
CA GLU A 61 8.39 -6.65 7.67
C GLU A 61 8.64 -5.33 6.91
N ASP A 62 9.44 -5.37 5.85
CA ASP A 62 9.48 -4.29 4.85
C ASP A 62 8.26 -4.46 3.94
N CYS A 63 7.11 -3.99 4.42
CA CYS A 63 5.81 -4.12 3.76
C CYS A 63 5.08 -2.80 3.56
N LEU A 64 5.63 -1.68 4.06
CA LEU A 64 4.99 -0.36 4.03
C LEU A 64 5.08 0.27 2.64
N TYR A 65 4.30 -0.30 1.71
CA TYR A 65 4.18 0.11 0.32
C TYR A 65 2.77 0.61 0.02
N LEU A 66 2.67 1.53 -0.93
CA LEU A 66 1.43 1.90 -1.58
C LEU A 66 1.52 1.63 -3.08
N ASN A 67 0.38 1.38 -3.71
CA ASN A 67 0.25 1.14 -5.14
C ASN A 67 -0.63 2.24 -5.72
N VAL A 68 -0.23 2.81 -6.85
CA VAL A 68 -0.95 3.92 -7.50
C VAL A 68 -1.37 3.48 -8.89
N PHE A 69 -2.67 3.52 -9.14
CA PHE A 69 -3.27 3.26 -10.43
C PHE A 69 -3.99 4.52 -10.89
N SER A 70 -3.41 5.22 -11.85
CA SER A 70 -3.94 6.48 -12.36
C SER A 70 -4.24 6.35 -13.85
N PRO A 71 -5.33 6.96 -14.34
CA PRO A 71 -5.46 7.22 -15.77
C PRO A 71 -4.29 8.08 -16.25
N TYR A 72 -3.93 7.91 -17.51
CA TYR A 72 -2.92 8.69 -18.20
C TYR A 72 -3.60 9.46 -19.33
N ASP A 73 -3.41 10.78 -19.34
CA ASP A 73 -3.88 11.66 -20.40
C ASP A 73 -2.67 12.04 -21.26
N HIS A 74 -2.66 11.58 -22.51
CA HIS A 74 -1.55 11.84 -23.45
C HIS A 74 -1.55 13.31 -23.93
N GLU A 75 -2.67 14.02 -23.80
CA GLU A 75 -2.81 15.39 -24.31
C GLU A 75 -2.46 16.43 -23.24
N ASP A 76 -2.66 16.10 -21.96
CA ASP A 76 -2.36 16.98 -20.84
C ASP A 76 -1.75 16.20 -19.66
N GLU A 77 -0.41 16.13 -19.63
CA GLU A 77 0.34 15.53 -18.53
C GLU A 77 0.15 16.26 -17.18
N SER A 78 -0.35 17.50 -17.19
CA SER A 78 -0.58 18.29 -15.97
C SER A 78 -1.95 18.01 -15.33
N LYS A 79 -2.81 17.26 -16.03
CA LYS A 79 -4.17 16.98 -15.58
C LYS A 79 -4.17 16.15 -14.30
N THR A 80 -4.87 16.67 -13.28
CA THR A 80 -5.05 15.99 -12.00
C THR A 80 -6.37 15.25 -11.94
N PHE A 81 -6.37 14.08 -11.31
CA PHE A 81 -7.57 13.25 -11.12
C PHE A 81 -7.92 13.15 -9.62
N PRO A 82 -9.21 13.05 -9.26
CA PRO A 82 -9.62 12.75 -7.89
C PRO A 82 -9.03 11.40 -7.43
N ILE A 83 -8.70 11.31 -6.14
CA ILE A 83 -8.00 10.15 -5.57
C ILE A 83 -8.92 9.39 -4.61
N ILE A 84 -9.06 8.09 -4.83
CA ILE A 84 -9.65 7.14 -3.87
C ILE A 84 -8.51 6.36 -3.22
N VAL A 85 -8.47 6.36 -1.89
CA VAL A 85 -7.51 5.57 -1.11
C VAL A 85 -8.24 4.37 -0.48
N TRP A 86 -7.83 3.17 -0.89
CA TRP A 86 -8.30 1.90 -0.37
C TRP A 86 -7.43 1.43 0.79
N ILE A 87 -8.07 1.26 1.94
CA ILE A 87 -7.48 0.67 3.14
C ILE A 87 -8.14 -0.69 3.31
N HIS A 88 -7.37 -1.77 3.17
CA HIS A 88 -7.91 -3.12 3.26
C HIS A 88 -8.44 -3.41 4.67
N GLY A 89 -9.47 -4.26 4.74
CA GLY A 89 -10.00 -4.79 5.99
C GLY A 89 -9.11 -5.88 6.62
N GLY A 90 -9.71 -6.72 7.46
CA GLY A 90 -9.02 -7.82 8.15
C GLY A 90 -8.73 -7.57 9.63
N SER A 91 -9.52 -6.70 10.28
CA SER A 91 -9.51 -6.43 11.73
C SER A 91 -8.14 -6.03 12.29
N PHE A 92 -7.31 -5.38 11.47
CA PHE A 92 -5.91 -5.06 11.79
C PHE A 92 -5.02 -6.29 12.06
N LEU A 93 -5.47 -7.49 11.73
CA LEU A 93 -4.78 -8.76 11.98
C LEU A 93 -4.36 -9.48 10.69
N ALA A 94 -5.05 -9.23 9.59
CA ALA A 94 -4.80 -9.85 8.29
C ALA A 94 -5.12 -8.89 7.14
N GLY A 95 -4.68 -9.24 5.93
CA GLY A 95 -4.94 -8.51 4.69
C GLY A 95 -3.70 -7.87 4.07
N SER A 96 -3.91 -7.31 2.88
CA SER A 96 -2.88 -6.68 2.05
C SER A 96 -3.53 -5.67 1.09
N ALA A 97 -2.71 -4.83 0.47
CA ALA A 97 -3.14 -3.77 -0.45
C ALA A 97 -3.86 -4.28 -1.72
N ASP A 98 -3.84 -5.59 -1.99
CA ASP A 98 -4.53 -6.26 -3.10
C ASP A 98 -5.67 -7.21 -2.61
N THR A 99 -5.89 -7.32 -1.30
CA THR A 99 -6.93 -8.19 -0.74
C THR A 99 -8.32 -7.77 -1.20
N GLY A 100 -9.05 -8.69 -1.85
CA GLY A 100 -10.42 -8.47 -2.31
C GLY A 100 -10.54 -7.51 -3.50
N ILE A 101 -9.43 -7.20 -4.18
CA ILE A 101 -9.43 -6.22 -5.29
C ILE A 101 -9.41 -6.94 -6.63
N ASP A 102 -10.54 -6.89 -7.32
CA ASP A 102 -10.62 -7.22 -8.74
C ASP A 102 -10.13 -6.05 -9.60
N MET A 103 -8.84 -6.07 -9.96
CA MET A 103 -8.22 -4.97 -10.70
C MET A 103 -8.85 -4.71 -12.07
N GLU A 104 -9.40 -5.72 -12.75
CA GLU A 104 -10.09 -5.53 -14.03
C GLU A 104 -11.37 -4.71 -13.83
N THR A 105 -12.13 -5.05 -12.79
CA THR A 105 -13.36 -4.34 -12.42
C THR A 105 -13.06 -2.91 -11.97
N ILE A 106 -12.02 -2.71 -11.16
CA ILE A 106 -11.58 -1.38 -10.71
C ILE A 106 -11.08 -0.54 -11.88
N ALA A 107 -10.30 -1.12 -12.79
CA ALA A 107 -9.81 -0.42 -13.97
C ALA A 107 -10.96 0.14 -14.82
N ARG A 108 -11.95 -0.70 -15.14
CA ARG A 108 -13.10 -0.30 -15.97
C ARG A 108 -14.00 0.72 -15.29
N ASN A 109 -14.26 0.56 -14.00
CA ASN A 109 -15.29 1.35 -13.31
C ASN A 109 -14.78 2.59 -12.60
N ILE A 110 -13.48 2.65 -12.29
CA ILE A 110 -12.86 3.74 -11.53
C ILE A 110 -11.77 4.41 -12.37
N ILE A 111 -10.73 3.66 -12.74
CA ILE A 111 -9.52 4.25 -13.35
C ILE A 111 -9.82 4.89 -14.70
N PHE A 112 -10.45 4.15 -15.61
CA PHE A 112 -10.80 4.65 -16.95
C PHE A 112 -11.90 5.72 -16.93
N LYS A 113 -12.54 5.96 -15.79
CA LYS A 113 -13.49 7.08 -15.60
C LYS A 113 -12.81 8.34 -15.07
N GLY A 114 -11.48 8.40 -15.06
CA GLY A 114 -10.76 9.59 -14.62
C GLY A 114 -10.55 9.66 -13.11
N ILE A 115 -10.37 8.54 -12.42
CA ILE A 115 -10.15 8.51 -10.97
C ILE A 115 -8.86 7.75 -10.66
N THR A 116 -7.97 8.34 -9.88
CA THR A 116 -6.78 7.66 -9.38
C THR A 116 -7.16 6.77 -8.20
N PHE A 117 -6.80 5.49 -8.27
CA PHE A 117 -7.02 4.52 -7.22
C PHE A 117 -5.69 4.17 -6.55
N VAL A 118 -5.64 4.33 -5.23
CA VAL A 118 -4.45 4.07 -4.42
C VAL A 118 -4.76 3.00 -3.39
N THR A 119 -3.91 1.99 -3.28
CA THR A 119 -4.04 0.95 -2.25
C THR A 119 -2.81 0.97 -1.34
N ILE A 120 -3.00 0.71 -0.05
CA ILE A 120 -1.90 0.80 0.93
C ILE A 120 -1.78 -0.48 1.75
N ASN A 121 -0.54 -0.83 2.09
CA ASN A 121 -0.24 -1.76 3.17
C ASN A 121 -0.01 -0.98 4.47
N TYR A 122 -0.45 -1.54 5.59
CA TYR A 122 -0.13 -1.07 6.93
C TYR A 122 0.24 -2.26 7.82
N ARG A 123 1.05 -2.02 8.85
CA ARG A 123 1.48 -3.08 9.77
C ARG A 123 0.29 -3.66 10.52
N LEU A 124 0.32 -4.98 10.73
CA LEU A 124 -0.75 -5.75 11.31
C LEU A 124 -0.34 -6.36 12.66
N GLY A 125 -1.33 -6.76 13.45
CA GLY A 125 -1.15 -7.47 14.70
C GLY A 125 -0.23 -6.75 15.69
N PRO A 126 0.62 -7.48 16.43
CA PRO A 126 1.55 -6.89 17.39
C PRO A 126 2.51 -5.86 16.80
N LEU A 127 2.85 -5.98 15.50
CA LEU A 127 3.73 -5.04 14.79
C LEU A 127 3.04 -3.72 14.43
N GLY A 128 1.70 -3.73 14.38
CA GLY A 128 0.85 -2.60 14.00
C GLY A 128 0.22 -1.83 15.15
N LYS A 129 0.64 -2.06 16.41
CA LYS A 129 0.06 -1.40 17.58
C LYS A 129 0.07 0.13 17.39
N ASN A 130 -1.13 0.72 17.36
CA ASN A 130 -1.44 2.14 17.12
C ASN A 130 -1.40 2.59 15.64
N PHE A 131 -2.45 2.26 14.86
CA PHE A 131 -2.71 2.90 13.57
C PHE A 131 -3.08 4.37 13.79
N ARG A 132 -2.09 5.26 13.66
CA ARG A 132 -2.30 6.71 13.60
C ARG A 132 -2.06 7.16 12.16
N LEU A 133 -3.13 7.51 11.45
CA LEU A 133 -3.05 8.23 10.17
C LEU A 133 -2.38 9.58 10.42
N VAL A 134 -1.06 9.63 10.29
CA VAL A 134 -0.34 10.89 10.20
C VAL A 134 -0.45 11.34 8.76
N LEU A 135 -1.48 12.15 8.46
CA LEU A 135 -1.45 12.97 7.25
C LEU A 135 -0.23 13.87 7.39
N CYS A 136 0.82 13.59 6.62
CA CYS A 136 2.01 14.42 6.57
C CYS A 136 1.59 15.73 5.88
N SER A 137 1.10 16.68 6.67
CA SER A 137 0.88 18.05 6.22
C SER A 137 2.25 18.62 5.87
N GLN A 138 2.49 18.84 4.59
CA GLN A 138 3.65 19.58 4.13
C GLN A 138 3.46 21.05 4.49
N TYR A 139 4.39 21.61 5.25
CA TYR A 139 4.86 22.98 5.05
C TYR A 139 6.29 22.87 4.49
#